data_AF-Q89ZH7-F1
#
_entry.id   AF-Q89ZH7-F1
#
_cell.length_a   1.000
_cell.length_b   1.000
_cell.length_c   1.000
_cell.angle_alpha   90.00
_cell.angle_beta   90.00
_cell.angle_gamma   90.00
#
_symmetry.space_group_name_H-M   'P 1'
#
loop_
_entity.id
_entity.type
_entity.pdbx_description
1 polymer ?
#
loop_
_entity_poly.entity_id
_entity_poly.type
_entity_poly.pdbx_seq_one_letter_code
_entity_poly.pdbx_strand_id
1 'polypeptide(L)'
;MNPNHIKGIKEKCDYFCSNEKVRYAKGFMCTINALTVRVANTFRYRMIGYLGRKNYYLKRSGKLALTPAEQQWIINTAKELGVIQSEYFDSYIVEYNWDR
;
A
#
# COMPACT_ATOMS: atom_id res chain seq x y z
N MET A 1 13.78 -1.23 45.37
CA MET A 1 12.73 -1.48 44.35
C MET A 1 12.56 -2.98 44.19
N ASN A 2 11.33 -3.49 44.32
CA ASN A 2 11.00 -4.93 44.25
C ASN A 2 10.56 -5.29 42.82
N PRO A 3 11.19 -6.28 42.13
CA PRO A 3 10.92 -6.57 40.71
C PRO A 3 9.60 -7.29 40.39
N ASN A 4 8.84 -7.72 41.40
CA ASN A 4 7.71 -8.65 41.21
C ASN A 4 6.35 -7.99 40.91
N HIS A 5 6.32 -6.70 40.54
CA HIS A 5 5.08 -5.93 40.38
C HIS A 5 4.76 -5.54 38.93
N ILE A 6 5.09 -6.40 37.96
CA ILE A 6 4.68 -6.21 36.55
C ILE A 6 3.93 -7.46 36.07
N LYS A 7 2.92 -7.88 36.83
CA LYS A 7 1.89 -8.78 36.31
C LYS A 7 0.69 -7.92 35.92
N GLY A 8 0.49 -7.74 34.61
CA GLY A 8 -0.85 -7.49 34.08
C GLY A 8 -1.21 -6.08 33.64
N ILE A 9 -0.32 -5.30 33.03
CA ILE A 9 -0.78 -4.19 32.18
C ILE A 9 -1.09 -4.77 30.79
N LYS A 10 -2.25 -5.41 30.67
CA LYS A 10 -2.92 -5.76 29.40
C LYS A 10 -3.81 -4.60 28.95
N GLU A 11 -3.39 -3.36 29.19
CA GLU A 11 -4.04 -2.20 28.58
C GLU A 11 -3.42 -2.03 27.20
N LYS A 12 -4.25 -1.92 26.16
CA LYS A 12 -3.81 -1.47 24.84
C LYS A 12 -3.19 -0.09 25.04
N CYS A 13 -1.87 -0.04 25.10
CA CYS A 13 -1.16 1.23 25.17
C CYS A 13 -1.48 1.98 23.88
N ASP A 14 -2.23 3.09 23.98
CA ASP A 14 -2.60 3.91 22.83
C ASP A 14 -1.38 4.41 22.05
N TYR A 15 -0.19 4.41 22.67
CA TYR A 15 1.07 4.88 22.12
C TYR A 15 2.00 3.76 21.65
N PHE A 16 1.68 2.48 21.88
CA PHE A 16 2.53 1.37 21.42
C PHE A 16 2.29 1.14 19.93
N CYS A 17 3.18 1.68 19.09
CA CYS A 17 3.26 1.28 17.70
C CYS A 17 3.88 -0.12 17.63
N SER A 18 3.22 -1.05 16.94
CA SER A 18 3.78 -2.38 16.71
C SER A 18 5.09 -2.24 15.93
N ASN A 19 6.15 -2.89 16.40
CA ASN A 19 7.45 -2.94 15.70
C ASN A 19 7.42 -3.84 14.43
N GLU A 20 6.23 -4.18 13.95
CA GLU A 20 6.04 -4.95 12.74
C GLU A 20 6.53 -4.18 11.52
N LYS A 21 7.48 -4.79 10.82
CA LYS A 21 7.98 -4.30 9.55
C LYS A 21 6.97 -4.64 8.46
N VAL A 22 6.41 -3.62 7.82
CA VAL A 22 5.44 -3.75 6.74
C VAL A 22 6.13 -3.46 5.41
N ARG A 23 5.79 -4.26 4.39
CA ARG A 23 6.30 -4.08 3.03
C ARG A 23 5.36 -3.17 2.26
N TYR A 24 5.82 -1.95 2.00
CA TYR A 24 5.11 -0.95 1.21
C TYR A 24 5.60 -0.98 -0.24
N ALA A 25 4.69 -0.87 -1.20
CA ALA A 25 5.04 -0.78 -2.61
C ALA A 25 5.31 0.68 -3.04
N LYS A 26 6.11 0.86 -4.08
CA LYS A 26 6.35 2.15 -4.72
C LYS A 26 6.25 2.03 -6.23
N GLY A 27 5.43 2.90 -6.81
CA GLY A 27 5.23 2.93 -8.25
C GLY A 27 4.42 1.74 -8.74
N PHE A 28 3.68 1.94 -9.81
CA PHE A 28 2.95 0.87 -10.52
C PHE A 28 2.91 1.16 -12.02
N MET A 29 3.98 1.77 -12.53
CA MET A 29 4.12 2.04 -13.96
C MET A 29 4.18 0.73 -14.75
N CYS A 30 4.79 -0.33 -14.21
CA CYS A 30 4.76 -1.66 -14.81
C CYS A 30 3.32 -2.14 -15.06
N THR A 31 2.43 -2.04 -14.07
CA THR A 31 1.00 -2.37 -14.21
C THR A 31 0.32 -1.49 -15.26
N ILE A 32 0.60 -0.18 -15.27
CA ILE A 32 0.00 0.72 -16.26
C ILE A 32 0.45 0.37 -17.68
N ASN A 33 1.71 0.01 -17.87
CA ASN A 33 2.27 -0.34 -19.17
C ASN A 33 1.76 -1.69 -19.68
N ALA A 34 1.36 -2.59 -18.78
CA ALA A 34 0.73 -3.87 -19.14
C ALA A 34 -0.74 -3.74 -19.57
N LEU A 35 -1.40 -2.61 -19.26
CA LEU A 35 -2.79 -2.37 -19.65
C LEU A 35 -2.89 -2.00 -21.14
N THR A 36 -3.92 -2.51 -21.81
CA THR A 36 -4.25 -2.03 -23.16
C THR A 36 -4.76 -0.59 -23.10
N VAL A 37 -4.55 0.18 -24.18
CA VAL A 37 -4.97 1.59 -24.28
C VAL A 37 -6.47 1.77 -23.95
N ARG A 38 -7.31 0.80 -24.31
CA ARG A 38 -8.76 0.83 -24.05
C ARG A 38 -9.10 0.79 -22.56
N VAL A 39 -8.37 0.00 -21.77
CA VAL A 39 -8.66 -0.19 -20.33
C VAL A 39 -7.80 0.70 -19.42
N ALA A 40 -6.69 1.25 -19.93
CA ALA A 40 -5.79 2.12 -19.16
C ALA A 40 -6.50 3.37 -18.60
N ASN A 41 -7.43 3.97 -19.36
CA ASN A 41 -8.24 5.09 -18.89
C ASN A 41 -9.19 4.67 -17.75
N THR A 42 -9.85 3.53 -17.89
CA THR A 42 -10.73 2.98 -16.85
C THR A 42 -9.96 2.73 -15.55
N PHE A 43 -8.78 2.10 -15.65
CA PHE A 43 -7.89 1.91 -14.51
C PHE A 43 -7.54 3.25 -13.85
N ARG A 44 -7.08 4.22 -14.64
CA ARG A 44 -6.72 5.56 -14.14
C ARG A 44 -7.87 6.24 -13.40
N TYR A 45 -9.10 6.19 -13.94
CA TYR A 45 -10.25 6.81 -13.28
C TYR A 45 -10.60 6.13 -11.96
N ARG A 46 -10.57 4.79 -11.91
CA ARG A 46 -10.76 4.03 -10.66
C ARG A 46 -9.68 4.40 -9.64
N MET A 47 -8.41 4.44 -10.04
CA MET A 47 -7.31 4.84 -9.15
C MET A 47 -7.46 6.27 -8.62
N ILE A 48 -7.85 7.22 -9.48
CA ILE A 48 -8.08 8.60 -9.06
C ILE A 48 -9.27 8.70 -8.09
N GLY A 49 -10.34 7.93 -8.31
CA GLY A 49 -11.49 7.89 -7.42
C GLY A 49 -11.16 7.31 -6.04
N TYR A 50 -10.32 6.29 -5.98
CA TYR A 50 -9.94 5.63 -4.73
C TYR A 50 -8.83 6.37 -3.95
N LEU A 51 -7.75 6.76 -4.62
CA LEU A 51 -6.58 7.37 -3.98
C LEU A 51 -6.69 8.90 -3.86
N GLY A 52 -7.56 9.51 -4.66
CA GLY A 52 -7.57 10.95 -4.91
C GLY A 52 -6.56 11.38 -5.99
N ARG A 53 -6.88 12.43 -6.74
CA ARG A 53 -6.10 12.86 -7.92
C ARG A 53 -4.64 13.18 -7.63
N LYS A 54 -4.35 13.92 -6.54
CA LYS A 54 -2.98 14.28 -6.16
C LYS A 54 -2.16 13.04 -5.81
N ASN A 55 -2.69 12.19 -4.93
CA ASN A 55 -1.99 11.00 -4.45
C ASN A 55 -1.80 9.97 -5.56
N TYR A 56 -2.73 9.86 -6.50
CA TYR A 56 -2.59 9.01 -7.67
C TYR A 56 -1.27 9.27 -8.40
N TYR A 57 -0.95 10.53 -8.75
CA TYR A 57 0.28 10.84 -9.48
C TYR A 57 1.55 10.64 -8.64
N LEU A 58 1.48 10.91 -7.33
CA LEU A 58 2.60 10.69 -6.42
C LEU A 58 2.90 9.18 -6.24
N LYS A 59 1.86 8.37 -6.01
CA LYS A 59 1.97 6.92 -5.86
C LYS A 59 2.35 6.24 -7.17
N ARG A 60 1.78 6.69 -8.30
CA ARG A 60 2.12 6.21 -9.65
C ARG A 60 3.61 6.37 -9.96
N SER A 61 4.20 7.51 -9.60
CA SER A 61 5.63 7.78 -9.80
C SER A 61 6.53 7.21 -8.71
N GLY A 62 5.98 6.54 -7.68
CA GLY A 62 6.74 6.01 -6.55
C GLY A 62 7.27 7.07 -5.57
N LYS A 63 6.88 8.34 -5.72
CA LYS A 63 7.21 9.41 -4.77
C LYS A 63 6.52 9.22 -3.42
N LEU A 64 5.32 8.64 -3.42
CA LEU A 64 4.57 8.25 -2.23
C LEU A 64 4.40 6.74 -2.21
N ALA A 65 4.62 6.13 -1.04
CA ALA A 65 4.44 4.69 -0.86
C ALA A 65 2.96 4.30 -0.87
N LEU A 66 2.70 3.05 -1.22
CA LEU A 66 1.39 2.41 -1.17
C LEU A 66 1.31 1.55 0.08
N THR A 67 0.24 1.74 0.86
CA THR A 67 -0.10 0.88 1.99
C THR A 67 -0.47 -0.52 1.50
N PRO A 68 -0.39 -1.56 2.35
CA PRO A 68 -0.81 -2.91 1.97
C PRO A 68 -2.26 -2.99 1.47
N ALA A 69 -3.17 -2.19 2.06
CA ALA A 69 -4.57 -2.14 1.63
C ALA A 69 -4.70 -1.57 0.21
N GLU A 70 -4.01 -0.46 -0.07
CA GLU A 70 -3.98 0.13 -1.41
C GLU A 70 -3.32 -0.80 -2.42
N GLN A 71 -2.26 -1.51 -2.02
CA GLN A 71 -1.60 -2.52 -2.87
C GLN A 71 -2.60 -3.59 -3.31
N GLN A 72 -3.34 -4.17 -2.35
CA GLN A 72 -4.32 -5.20 -2.67
C GLN A 72 -5.42 -4.67 -3.58
N TRP A 73 -5.89 -3.45 -3.34
CA TRP A 73 -6.91 -2.83 -4.17
C TRP A 73 -6.44 -2.59 -5.61
N ILE A 74 -5.20 -2.13 -5.80
CA ILE A 74 -4.57 -1.95 -7.10
C ILE A 74 -4.44 -3.29 -7.83
N ILE A 75 -3.94 -4.34 -7.15
CA ILE A 75 -3.79 -5.68 -7.71
C ILE A 75 -5.15 -6.21 -8.19
N ASN A 76 -6.18 -6.10 -7.35
CA ASN A 76 -7.52 -6.59 -7.68
C ASN A 76 -8.08 -5.85 -8.90
N THR A 77 -7.96 -4.52 -8.93
CA THR A 77 -8.42 -3.72 -10.07
C THR A 77 -7.65 -4.05 -11.36
N ALA A 78 -6.34 -4.28 -11.27
CA ALA A 78 -5.53 -4.67 -12.43
C ALA A 78 -5.96 -6.05 -12.97
N LYS A 79 -6.20 -7.02 -12.08
CA LYS A 79 -6.69 -8.36 -12.43
C LYS A 79 -8.07 -8.32 -13.08
N GLU A 80 -9.00 -7.51 -12.56
CA GLU A 80 -10.32 -7.31 -13.17
C GLU A 80 -10.23 -6.76 -14.60
N LEU A 81 -9.21 -5.96 -14.89
CA LEU A 81 -8.97 -5.40 -16.22
C LEU A 81 -8.09 -6.30 -17.11
N GLY A 82 -7.81 -7.53 -16.68
CA GLY A 82 -7.10 -8.55 -17.45
C GLY A 82 -5.58 -8.55 -17.32
N VAL A 83 -5.00 -7.77 -16.39
CA VAL A 83 -3.55 -7.79 -16.15
C VAL A 83 -3.18 -8.86 -15.14
N ILE A 84 -2.50 -9.90 -15.64
CA ILE A 84 -1.95 -10.99 -14.83
C ILE A 84 -0.43 -10.96 -15.00
N GLN A 85 0.28 -10.62 -13.92
CA GLN A 85 1.74 -10.52 -13.92
C GLN A 85 2.31 -10.93 -12.55
N SER A 86 3.58 -11.30 -12.50
CA SER A 86 4.27 -11.65 -11.26
C SER A 86 4.49 -10.43 -10.36
N GLU A 87 4.75 -9.26 -10.96
CA GLU A 87 5.09 -8.03 -10.25
C GLU A 87 4.17 -6.89 -10.67
N TYR A 88 3.39 -6.36 -9.72
CA TYR A 88 2.45 -5.27 -9.94
C TYR A 88 2.99 -3.87 -9.60
N PHE A 89 4.16 -3.81 -8.98
CA PHE A 89 4.75 -2.56 -8.49
C PHE A 89 6.20 -2.44 -8.93
N ASP A 90 6.66 -1.21 -9.08
CA ASP A 90 7.99 -0.93 -9.65
C ASP A 90 9.11 -1.23 -8.63
N SER A 91 8.83 -1.06 -7.34
CA SER A 91 9.76 -1.39 -6.25
C SER A 91 9.02 -1.55 -4.92
N TYR A 92 9.74 -1.99 -3.89
CA TYR A 92 9.22 -2.15 -2.53
C TYR A 92 10.19 -1.60 -1.50
N ILE A 93 9.65 -1.08 -0.41
CA ILE A 93 10.39 -0.68 0.78
C ILE A 93 9.81 -1.41 1.98
N VAL A 94 10.65 -1.66 2.98
CA VAL A 94 10.24 -2.26 4.25
C VAL A 94 10.42 -1.20 5.32
N GLU A 95 9.30 -0.71 5.85
CA GLU A 95 9.28 0.31 6.90
C GLU A 95 8.46 -0.18 8.09
N TYR A 96 8.67 0.41 9.27
CA TYR A 96 7.82 0.12 10.42
C TYR A 96 6.41 0.66 10.15
N ASN A 97 5.40 -0.04 10.67
CA ASN A 97 4.04 0.47 10.61
C ASN A 97 3.87 1.59 11.64
N TRP A 98 4.07 2.84 11.22
CA TRP A 98 3.84 4.02 12.06
C TRP A 98 2.38 4.50 12.02
N ASP A 99 1.54 3.89 11.17
CA ASP A 99 0.14 4.30 11.01
C ASP A 99 -0.71 3.73 12.17
N ARG A 100 -1.33 4.65 12.90
CA ARG A 100 -2.13 4.49 14.12
C ARG A 100 -3.63 4.40 13.80
#